data_AF-A0A5L8NAZ8-F1
#
_entry.id   AF-A0A5L8NAZ8-F1
#
_cell.length_a   1.000
_cell.length_b   1.000
_cell.length_c   1.000
_cell.angle_alpha   90.00
_cell.angle_beta   90.00
_cell.angle_gamma   90.00
#
_symmetry.space_group_name_H-M   'P 1'
#
loop_
_entity.id
_entity.type
_entity.pdbx_description
1 polymer ?
#
loop_
_entity_poly.entity_id
_entity_poly.type
_entity_poly.pdbx_seq_one_letter_code
_entity_poly.pdbx_strand_id
1 'polypeptide(L)'
;MDRYTRIKWLVNEENFIKFQNTKVLVCGLGGVGGICVDALFRSGFSNLTLIDADKFETTNQNRQLHSENIGKEKAKVFERIYNAKGIVSKIDDEFLKNFDLNEFDLIIDAIDDIPAKVALANLVDLKKQIFISSTGGARKLDPTRIKTTSIFKTHGDALAKKFRYELRKSGFKGDFDVVFSDEEAHCKDLGSFMGVTASFGLALASLALRKVLNKKK
;
A
#
# COMPACT_ATOMS: atom_id res chain seq x y z
N MET A 1 -6.60 -30.81 0.96
CA MET A 1 -5.73 -29.61 0.96
C MET A 1 -6.29 -28.63 -0.05
N ASP A 2 -6.46 -27.37 0.34
CA ASP A 2 -6.85 -26.28 -0.55
C ASP A 2 -5.67 -25.31 -0.81
N ARG A 3 -5.89 -24.27 -1.61
CA ARG A 3 -4.86 -23.25 -1.95
C ARG A 3 -4.33 -22.47 -0.73
N TYR A 4 -4.99 -22.54 0.43
CA TYR A 4 -4.64 -21.81 1.66
C TYR A 4 -4.04 -22.70 2.75
N THR A 5 -3.89 -24.01 2.51
CA THR A 5 -3.35 -24.97 3.48
C THR A 5 -2.09 -24.46 4.19
N ARG A 6 -1.11 -23.91 3.47
CA ARG A 6 0.18 -23.47 4.04
C ARG A 6 0.08 -22.21 4.89
N ILE A 7 -0.75 -21.24 4.50
CA ILE A 7 -0.92 -20.00 5.28
C ILE A 7 -1.75 -20.28 6.54
N LYS A 8 -2.73 -21.19 6.46
CA LYS A 8 -3.50 -21.67 7.62
C LYS A 8 -2.62 -22.36 8.66
N TRP A 9 -1.60 -23.13 8.25
CA TRP A 9 -0.62 -23.69 9.19
C TRP A 9 0.23 -22.61 9.87
N LEU A 10 0.57 -21.53 9.15
CA LEU A 10 1.38 -20.45 9.70
C LEU A 10 0.59 -19.60 10.71
N VAL A 11 -0.67 -19.26 10.39
CA VAL A 11 -1.44 -18.30 11.19
C VAL A 11 -2.50 -18.91 12.08
N ASN A 12 -2.88 -20.17 11.88
CA ASN A 12 -4.09 -20.86 12.36
C ASN A 12 -5.41 -20.43 11.67
N GLU A 13 -6.46 -21.26 11.79
CA GLU A 13 -7.74 -21.05 11.09
C GLU A 13 -8.50 -19.80 11.58
N GLU A 14 -8.45 -19.50 12.89
CA GLU A 14 -9.12 -18.33 13.46
C GLU A 14 -8.57 -17.03 12.87
N ASN A 15 -7.25 -16.91 12.84
CA ASN A 15 -6.55 -15.75 12.28
C ASN A 15 -6.71 -15.68 10.76
N PHE A 16 -6.78 -16.82 10.08
CA PHE A 16 -7.07 -16.88 8.65
C PHE A 16 -8.44 -16.27 8.33
N ILE A 17 -9.48 -16.70 9.06
CA ILE A 17 -10.84 -16.14 8.94
C ILE A 17 -10.86 -14.65 9.27
N LYS A 18 -10.06 -14.22 10.27
CA LYS A 18 -9.97 -12.81 10.68
C LYS A 18 -9.51 -11.90 9.53
N PHE A 19 -8.40 -12.22 8.86
CA PHE A 19 -7.94 -11.38 7.76
C PHE A 19 -8.74 -11.56 6.47
N GLN A 20 -9.40 -12.71 6.27
CA GLN A 20 -10.39 -12.88 5.21
C GLN A 20 -11.54 -11.87 5.33
N ASN A 21 -12.06 -11.70 6.54
CA ASN A 21 -13.18 -10.81 6.80
C ASN A 21 -12.79 -9.33 6.88
N THR A 22 -11.51 -9.01 7.02
CA THR A 22 -11.01 -7.63 7.10
C THR A 22 -11.30 -6.88 5.80
N LYS A 23 -12.02 -5.76 5.87
CA LYS A 23 -12.26 -4.89 4.71
C LYS A 23 -11.03 -4.02 4.45
N VAL A 24 -10.39 -4.24 3.31
CA VAL A 24 -9.11 -3.61 2.96
C VAL A 24 -9.29 -2.61 1.83
N LEU A 25 -8.80 -1.40 2.04
CA LEU A 25 -8.62 -0.38 1.03
C LEU A 25 -7.14 -0.28 0.65
N VAL A 26 -6.83 -0.38 -0.65
CA VAL A 26 -5.49 -0.10 -1.18
C VAL A 26 -5.56 1.10 -2.11
N CYS A 27 -4.78 2.13 -1.77
CA CYS A 27 -4.68 3.38 -2.50
C CYS A 27 -3.36 3.42 -3.28
N GLY A 28 -3.44 3.41 -4.62
CA GLY A 28 -2.30 3.32 -5.52
C GLY A 28 -1.96 1.87 -5.89
N LEU A 29 -1.85 1.61 -7.18
CA LEU A 29 -1.61 0.30 -7.83
C LEU A 29 -0.36 0.34 -8.72
N GLY A 30 0.59 1.23 -8.39
CA GLY A 30 1.90 1.30 -9.02
C GLY A 30 2.83 0.16 -8.59
N GLY A 31 4.15 0.41 -8.65
CA GLY A 31 5.16 -0.64 -8.44
C GLY A 31 5.22 -1.23 -7.03
N VAL A 32 4.59 -0.58 -6.05
CA VAL A 32 4.47 -1.06 -4.67
C VAL A 32 3.08 -1.66 -4.42
N GLY A 33 2.04 -0.86 -4.65
CA GLY A 33 0.66 -1.24 -4.32
C GLY A 33 0.17 -2.46 -5.09
N GLY A 34 0.51 -2.58 -6.37
CA GLY A 34 0.14 -3.75 -7.16
C GLY A 34 0.71 -5.06 -6.62
N ILE A 35 1.97 -5.03 -6.17
CA ILE A 35 2.63 -6.19 -5.53
C ILE A 35 2.02 -6.48 -4.16
N CYS A 36 1.68 -5.44 -3.39
CA CYS A 36 0.99 -5.58 -2.12
C CYS A 36 -0.35 -6.30 -2.30
N VAL A 37 -1.17 -5.89 -3.28
CA VAL A 37 -2.45 -6.54 -3.60
C VAL A 37 -2.26 -8.01 -3.98
N ASP A 38 -1.30 -8.31 -4.85
CA ASP A 38 -1.01 -9.69 -5.25
C ASP A 38 -0.66 -10.57 -4.04
N ALA A 39 0.20 -10.07 -3.15
CA ALA A 39 0.61 -10.79 -1.94
C ALA A 39 -0.55 -10.97 -0.95
N LEU A 40 -1.39 -9.94 -0.74
CA LEU A 40 -2.57 -10.02 0.13
C LEU A 40 -3.58 -11.04 -0.39
N PHE A 41 -3.94 -10.95 -1.67
CA PHE A 41 -4.87 -11.87 -2.31
C PHE A 41 -4.38 -13.32 -2.24
N ARG A 42 -3.10 -13.57 -2.56
CA ARG A 42 -2.51 -14.92 -2.48
C ARG A 42 -2.45 -15.46 -1.06
N SER A 43 -2.33 -14.58 -0.06
CA SER A 43 -2.35 -14.94 1.37
C SER A 43 -3.76 -15.21 1.90
N GLY A 44 -4.80 -14.84 1.15
CA GLY A 44 -6.19 -15.13 1.45
C GLY A 44 -7.02 -13.93 1.87
N PHE A 45 -6.53 -12.70 1.77
CA PHE A 45 -7.41 -11.53 1.91
C PHE A 45 -8.43 -11.51 0.76
N SER A 46 -9.73 -11.36 1.08
CA SER A 46 -10.81 -11.45 0.10
C SER A 46 -11.62 -10.16 -0.08
N ASN A 47 -11.69 -9.30 0.94
CA ASN A 47 -12.48 -8.06 0.87
C ASN A 47 -11.62 -6.86 0.45
N LEU A 48 -11.21 -6.83 -0.83
CA LEU A 48 -10.30 -5.83 -1.37
C LEU A 48 -11.07 -4.74 -2.15
N THR A 49 -10.82 -3.47 -1.82
CA THR A 49 -11.17 -2.30 -2.63
C THR A 49 -9.89 -1.58 -3.05
N LEU A 50 -9.77 -1.28 -4.33
CA LEU A 50 -8.55 -0.84 -4.98
C LEU A 50 -8.80 0.49 -5.70
N ILE A 51 -8.01 1.52 -5.40
CA ILE A 51 -8.16 2.85 -6.01
C ILE A 51 -6.88 3.23 -6.75
N ASP A 52 -7.01 3.56 -8.04
CA ASP A 52 -5.95 4.16 -8.84
C ASP A 52 -6.56 4.90 -10.03
N ALA A 53 -6.04 6.08 -10.37
CA ALA A 53 -6.55 6.91 -11.47
C ALA A 53 -5.92 6.57 -12.82
N ASP A 54 -4.76 5.89 -12.81
CA ASP A 54 -3.90 5.78 -13.97
C ASP A 54 -4.29 4.61 -14.87
N LYS A 55 -3.77 4.69 -16.10
CA LYS A 55 -3.69 3.59 -17.03
C LYS A 55 -2.27 3.03 -17.07
N PHE A 56 -2.11 1.80 -17.52
CA PHE A 56 -0.78 1.25 -17.76
C PHE A 56 -0.13 1.90 -18.98
N GLU A 57 1.15 2.26 -18.80
CA GLU A 57 2.03 2.77 -19.86
C GLU A 57 3.22 1.85 -20.05
N THR A 58 3.85 1.89 -21.23
CA THR A 58 5.07 1.12 -21.53
C THR A 58 6.17 1.34 -20.48
N THR A 59 6.31 2.57 -19.97
CA THR A 59 7.29 2.93 -18.94
C THR A 59 7.04 2.24 -17.60
N ASN A 60 5.91 1.56 -17.41
CA ASN A 60 5.56 0.84 -16.18
C ASN A 60 6.14 -0.59 -16.13
N GLN A 61 6.52 -1.15 -17.29
CA GLN A 61 6.93 -2.56 -17.43
C GLN A 61 8.15 -2.96 -16.61
N ASN A 62 9.00 -2.00 -16.25
CA ASN A 62 10.18 -2.28 -15.45
C ASN A 62 9.90 -2.50 -13.95
N ARG A 63 8.67 -2.24 -13.47
CA ARG A 63 8.41 -2.19 -12.01
C ARG A 63 6.97 -2.49 -11.56
N GLN A 64 6.00 -2.61 -12.46
CA GLN A 64 4.58 -2.78 -12.09
C GLN A 64 4.02 -4.10 -12.63
N LEU A 65 3.31 -4.85 -11.77
CA LEU A 65 2.54 -6.01 -12.22
C LEU A 65 1.44 -5.59 -13.20
N HIS A 66 1.15 -6.47 -14.16
CA HIS A 66 0.08 -6.33 -15.17
C HIS A 66 0.26 -5.17 -16.15
N SER A 67 1.45 -4.59 -16.21
CA SER A 67 1.79 -3.46 -17.08
C SER A 67 1.80 -3.80 -18.57
N GLU A 68 1.69 -5.08 -18.93
CA GLU A 68 1.44 -5.56 -20.29
C GLU A 68 0.06 -5.13 -20.81
N ASN A 69 -0.88 -4.74 -19.94
CA ASN A 69 -2.21 -4.25 -20.29
C ASN A 69 -2.20 -2.76 -20.66
N ILE A 70 -1.31 -2.34 -21.57
CA ILE A 70 -1.12 -0.93 -21.95
C ILE A 70 -2.45 -0.27 -22.34
N GLY A 71 -2.67 0.95 -21.83
CA GLY A 71 -3.87 1.75 -22.07
C GLY A 71 -5.10 1.34 -21.26
N LYS A 72 -5.03 0.26 -20.46
CA LYS A 72 -6.10 -0.15 -19.54
C LYS A 72 -5.92 0.50 -18.17
N GLU A 73 -7.03 0.84 -17.54
CA GLU A 73 -7.07 1.41 -16.19
C GLU A 73 -6.57 0.38 -15.19
N LYS A 74 -5.60 0.78 -14.34
CA LYS A 74 -4.95 -0.13 -13.40
C LYS A 74 -5.98 -0.76 -12.45
N ALA A 75 -6.87 0.06 -11.87
CA ALA A 75 -7.89 -0.42 -10.95
C ALA A 75 -8.81 -1.48 -11.57
N LYS A 76 -9.17 -1.35 -12.86
CA LYS A 76 -10.03 -2.31 -13.56
C LYS A 76 -9.33 -3.61 -13.93
N VAL A 77 -8.04 -3.55 -14.28
CA VAL A 77 -7.25 -4.76 -14.51
C VAL A 77 -7.11 -5.56 -13.22
N PHE A 78 -6.79 -4.89 -12.11
CA PHE A 78 -6.67 -5.53 -10.80
C PHE A 78 -8.03 -6.07 -10.29
N GLU A 79 -9.13 -5.33 -10.46
CA GLU A 79 -10.50 -5.80 -10.15
C GLU A 79 -10.80 -7.16 -10.78
N ARG A 80 -10.53 -7.29 -12.08
CA ARG A 80 -10.76 -8.55 -12.81
C ARG A 80 -9.88 -9.70 -12.33
N ILE A 81 -8.59 -9.44 -12.08
CA ILE A 81 -7.61 -10.50 -11.74
C ILE A 81 -7.81 -11.01 -10.31
N TYR A 82 -8.15 -10.11 -9.39
CA TYR A 82 -8.19 -10.41 -7.96
C TYR A 82 -9.61 -10.48 -7.38
N ASN A 83 -10.65 -10.41 -8.23
CA ASN A 83 -12.05 -10.37 -7.81
C ASN A 83 -12.32 -9.32 -6.71
N ALA A 84 -11.80 -8.11 -6.95
CA ALA A 84 -11.82 -6.98 -6.02
C ALA A 84 -12.73 -5.87 -6.54
N LYS A 85 -13.08 -4.90 -5.70
CA LYS A 85 -13.78 -3.67 -6.15
C LYS A 85 -12.75 -2.66 -6.67
N GLY A 86 -12.75 -2.36 -7.97
CA GLY A 86 -11.86 -1.38 -8.58
C GLY A 86 -12.52 0.00 -8.76
N ILE A 87 -11.88 1.06 -8.24
CA ILE A 87 -12.33 2.45 -8.38
C ILE A 87 -11.29 3.22 -9.18
N VAL A 88 -11.70 3.79 -10.30
CA VAL A 88 -10.85 4.63 -11.14
C VAL A 88 -11.06 6.08 -10.73
N SER A 89 -10.24 6.56 -9.80
CA SER A 89 -10.30 7.94 -9.33
C SER A 89 -8.95 8.41 -8.82
N LYS A 90 -8.70 9.71 -8.98
CA LYS A 90 -7.66 10.39 -8.24
C LYS A 90 -8.08 10.49 -6.78
N ILE A 91 -7.09 10.35 -5.88
CA ILE A 91 -7.28 10.55 -4.45
C ILE A 91 -6.89 11.98 -4.15
N ASP A 92 -7.89 12.85 -4.06
CA ASP A 92 -7.76 14.25 -3.69
C ASP A 92 -8.87 14.64 -2.71
N ASP A 93 -8.87 15.89 -2.26
CA ASP A 93 -9.82 16.40 -1.28
C ASP A 93 -11.28 16.29 -1.76
N GLU A 94 -11.54 16.37 -3.07
CA GLU A 94 -12.90 16.27 -3.62
C GLU A 94 -13.40 14.82 -3.58
N PHE A 95 -12.58 13.87 -4.01
CA PHE A 95 -12.90 12.46 -3.92
C PHE A 95 -13.10 12.04 -2.47
N LEU A 96 -12.16 12.39 -1.59
CA LEU A 96 -12.16 11.97 -0.19
C LEU A 96 -13.32 12.54 0.63
N LYS A 97 -13.87 13.72 0.26
CA LYS A 97 -15.10 14.25 0.89
C LYS A 97 -16.33 13.36 0.68
N ASN A 98 -16.37 12.64 -0.44
CA ASN A 98 -17.51 11.83 -0.85
C ASN A 98 -17.26 10.32 -0.68
N PHE A 99 -16.09 9.94 -0.17
CA PHE A 99 -15.69 8.55 -0.03
C PHE A 99 -15.65 8.16 1.45
N ASP A 100 -16.56 7.28 1.87
CA ASP A 100 -16.63 6.85 3.27
C ASP A 100 -15.50 5.88 3.62
N LEU A 101 -14.45 6.40 4.26
CA LEU A 101 -13.36 5.58 4.75
C LEU A 101 -13.80 4.64 5.88
N ASN A 102 -14.88 4.92 6.61
CA ASN A 102 -15.30 4.10 7.76
C ASN A 102 -15.74 2.69 7.36
N GLU A 103 -15.98 2.43 6.08
CA GLU A 103 -16.26 1.09 5.57
C GLU A 103 -15.06 0.14 5.69
N PHE A 104 -13.84 0.65 5.91
CA PHE A 104 -12.61 -0.14 5.87
C PHE A 104 -11.97 -0.35 7.24
N ASP A 105 -11.51 -1.57 7.50
CA ASP A 105 -10.78 -1.94 8.72
C ASP A 105 -9.28 -1.63 8.60
N LEU A 106 -8.76 -1.74 7.38
CA LEU A 106 -7.37 -1.58 7.01
C LEU A 106 -7.28 -0.70 5.77
N ILE A 107 -6.54 0.40 5.88
CA ILE A 107 -6.24 1.31 4.79
C ILE A 107 -4.73 1.27 4.53
N ILE A 108 -4.37 0.96 3.28
CA ILE A 108 -3.00 0.81 2.80
C ILE A 108 -2.71 1.91 1.79
N ASP A 109 -1.81 2.81 2.16
CA ASP A 109 -1.34 3.90 1.30
C ASP A 109 -0.07 3.51 0.53
N ALA A 110 -0.21 3.33 -0.79
CA ALA A 110 0.88 3.15 -1.75
C ALA A 110 0.89 4.24 -2.85
N ILE A 111 0.31 5.41 -2.55
CA ILE A 111 0.31 6.60 -3.42
C ILE A 111 1.73 7.16 -3.54
N ASP A 112 2.08 7.91 -4.58
CA ASP A 112 3.37 8.61 -4.71
C ASP A 112 3.25 10.14 -4.51
N ASP A 113 2.09 10.72 -4.79
CA ASP A 113 1.75 12.11 -4.54
C ASP A 113 1.61 12.45 -3.03
N ILE A 114 2.41 13.40 -2.56
CA ILE A 114 2.45 13.80 -1.14
C ILE A 114 1.15 14.47 -0.66
N PRO A 115 0.58 15.46 -1.37
CA PRO A 115 -0.73 16.02 -1.01
C PRO A 115 -1.80 14.94 -0.81
N ALA A 116 -1.95 14.00 -1.74
CA ALA A 116 -2.90 12.91 -1.62
C ALA A 116 -2.66 12.02 -0.38
N LYS A 117 -1.40 11.67 -0.10
CA LYS A 117 -1.03 10.91 1.11
C LYS A 117 -1.43 11.63 2.40
N VAL A 118 -1.18 12.93 2.47
CA VAL A 118 -1.49 13.77 3.64
C VAL A 118 -2.99 13.92 3.80
N ALA A 119 -3.72 14.17 2.72
CA ALA A 119 -5.18 14.25 2.73
C ALA A 119 -5.81 12.96 3.25
N LEU A 120 -5.37 11.81 2.73
CA LEU A 120 -5.81 10.49 3.19
C LEU A 120 -5.52 10.31 4.69
N ALA A 121 -4.27 10.52 5.12
CA ALA A 121 -3.87 10.31 6.51
C ALA A 121 -4.67 11.17 7.52
N ASN A 122 -5.05 12.40 7.15
CA ASN A 122 -5.83 13.28 8.02
C ASN A 122 -7.30 12.84 8.20
N LEU A 123 -7.83 12.01 7.29
CA LEU A 123 -9.22 11.55 7.34
C LEU A 123 -9.39 10.17 7.99
N VAL A 124 -8.30 9.41 8.16
CA VAL A 124 -8.36 8.08 8.77
C VAL A 124 -8.58 8.19 10.29
N ASP A 125 -9.58 7.49 10.81
CA ASP A 125 -9.81 7.36 12.25
C ASP A 125 -8.87 6.28 12.82
N LEU A 126 -7.66 6.69 13.19
CA LEU A 126 -6.61 5.81 13.72
C LEU A 126 -7.00 5.07 15.02
N LYS A 127 -8.10 5.45 15.68
CA LYS A 127 -8.62 4.70 16.84
C LYS A 127 -9.42 3.48 16.43
N LYS A 128 -10.03 3.50 15.24
CA LYS A 128 -10.88 2.42 14.72
C LYS A 128 -10.21 1.63 13.62
N GLN A 129 -9.37 2.26 12.83
CA GLN A 129 -8.84 1.73 11.58
C GLN A 129 -7.33 1.49 11.70
N ILE A 130 -6.85 0.44 11.03
CA ILE A 130 -5.42 0.27 10.80
C ILE A 130 -5.06 1.14 9.60
N PHE A 131 -4.13 2.07 9.78
CA PHE A 131 -3.49 2.79 8.68
C PHE A 131 -2.03 2.36 8.58
N ILE A 132 -1.62 1.98 7.38
CA ILE A 132 -0.21 1.76 7.04
C ILE A 132 0.09 2.43 5.71
N SER A 133 1.34 2.85 5.55
CA SER A 133 1.78 3.54 4.34
C SER A 133 3.08 2.93 3.82
N SER A 134 3.42 3.26 2.58
CA SER A 134 4.72 3.01 1.99
C SER A 134 5.28 4.29 1.39
N THR A 135 6.59 4.42 1.48
CA THR A 135 7.34 5.32 0.59
C THR A 135 7.58 4.64 -0.77
N GLY A 136 8.34 5.28 -1.65
CA GLY A 136 8.73 4.73 -2.94
C GLY A 136 10.05 3.95 -2.90
N GLY A 137 10.13 2.90 -3.72
CA GLY A 137 11.36 2.14 -3.98
C GLY A 137 12.21 2.68 -5.13
N ALA A 138 11.91 3.87 -5.66
CA ALA A 138 12.70 4.49 -6.71
C ALA A 138 14.10 4.89 -6.21
N ARG A 139 15.07 4.93 -7.12
CA ARG A 139 16.48 5.31 -6.92
C ARG A 139 17.27 4.37 -6.01
N LYS A 140 16.77 3.16 -5.78
CA LYS A 140 17.28 2.19 -4.81
C LYS A 140 17.57 0.86 -5.51
N LEU A 141 18.55 0.12 -5.00
CA LEU A 141 19.00 -1.16 -5.53
C LEU A 141 18.95 -2.29 -4.50
N ASP A 142 19.06 -1.98 -3.21
CA ASP A 142 19.20 -2.96 -2.13
C ASP A 142 17.88 -3.17 -1.36
N PRO A 143 17.13 -4.26 -1.67
CA PRO A 143 15.89 -4.54 -0.96
C PRO A 143 16.11 -4.96 0.50
N THR A 144 17.33 -5.33 0.92
CA THR A 144 17.60 -5.75 2.31
C THR A 144 17.57 -4.58 3.29
N ARG A 145 17.62 -3.34 2.77
CA ARG A 145 17.53 -2.09 3.55
C ARG A 145 16.11 -1.62 3.81
N ILE A 146 15.11 -2.37 3.36
CA ILE A 146 13.69 -2.05 3.58
C ILE A 146 13.32 -2.35 5.04
N LYS A 147 12.70 -1.38 5.70
CA LYS A 147 12.34 -1.40 7.13
C LYS A 147 10.92 -0.92 7.34
N THR A 148 10.32 -1.32 8.47
CA THR A 148 9.03 -0.80 8.94
C THR A 148 9.21 -0.06 10.26
N THR A 149 8.71 1.17 10.35
CA THR A 149 8.73 1.96 11.59
C THR A 149 7.64 3.04 11.57
N SER A 150 7.48 3.78 12.67
CA SER A 150 6.61 4.96 12.71
C SER A 150 7.00 5.96 11.63
N ILE A 151 6.00 6.61 10.99
CA ILE A 151 6.25 7.65 9.99
C ILE A 151 7.20 8.72 10.52
N PHE A 152 7.13 9.08 11.80
CA PHE A 152 7.98 10.10 12.41
C PHE A 152 9.40 9.65 12.75
N LYS A 153 9.68 8.34 12.72
CA LYS A 153 11.01 7.73 13.00
C LYS A 153 11.79 7.35 11.74
N THR A 154 11.22 7.56 10.56
CA THR A 154 11.89 7.32 9.28
C THR A 154 13.09 8.25 9.05
N HIS A 155 14.10 7.75 8.34
CA HIS A 155 15.35 8.45 8.01
C HIS A 155 15.89 7.94 6.65
N GLY A 156 16.87 8.62 6.05
CA GLY A 156 17.46 8.24 4.75
C GLY A 156 16.54 8.36 3.52
N ASP A 157 15.22 8.51 3.72
CA ASP A 157 14.23 8.53 2.65
C ASP A 157 13.67 9.95 2.42
N ALA A 158 13.88 10.50 1.21
CA ALA A 158 13.45 11.84 0.85
C ALA A 158 11.92 12.00 0.77
N LEU A 159 11.21 10.97 0.29
CA LEU A 159 9.74 10.99 0.23
C LEU A 159 9.18 10.95 1.65
N ALA A 160 9.72 10.10 2.51
CA ALA A 160 9.37 10.07 3.93
C ALA A 160 9.63 11.42 4.60
N LYS A 161 10.78 12.05 4.32
CA LYS A 161 11.13 13.37 4.87
C LYS A 161 10.09 14.42 4.50
N LYS A 162 9.70 14.47 3.21
CA LYS A 162 8.67 15.39 2.73
C LYS A 162 7.31 15.07 3.33
N PHE A 163 6.94 13.79 3.42
CA PHE A 163 5.68 13.36 4.01
C PHE A 163 5.57 13.76 5.49
N ARG A 164 6.61 13.50 6.29
CA ARG A 164 6.70 13.94 7.69
C ARG A 164 6.57 15.47 7.82
N TYR A 165 7.14 16.22 6.90
CA TYR A 165 7.06 17.68 6.92
C TYR A 165 5.63 18.16 6.66
N GLU A 166 4.98 17.67 5.61
CA GLU A 166 3.62 18.09 5.25
C GLU A 166 2.56 17.61 6.26
N LEU A 167 2.73 16.44 6.89
CA LEU A 167 1.88 15.99 8.00
C LEU A 167 1.93 16.96 9.19
N ARG A 168 3.13 17.40 9.58
CA ARG A 168 3.28 18.39 10.66
C ARG A 168 2.62 19.70 10.29
N LYS A 169 2.81 20.14 9.04
CA LYS A 169 2.23 21.38 8.51
C LYS A 169 0.69 21.31 8.45
N SER A 170 0.11 20.15 8.16
CA SER A 170 -1.35 19.96 8.16
C SER A 170 -1.96 19.88 9.57
N GLY A 171 -1.13 19.87 10.62
CA GLY A 171 -1.59 19.72 12.00
C GLY A 171 -1.96 18.27 12.38
N PHE A 172 -1.49 17.27 11.62
CA PHE A 172 -1.72 15.86 11.93
C PHE A 172 -1.11 15.49 13.29
N LYS A 173 -1.91 14.86 14.16
CA LYS A 173 -1.52 14.48 15.54
C LYS A 173 -1.42 12.97 15.78
N GLY A 174 -1.63 12.17 14.74
CA GLY A 174 -1.58 10.70 14.83
C GLY A 174 -0.17 10.15 14.67
N ASP A 175 -0.07 8.83 14.59
CA ASP A 175 1.12 8.10 14.15
C ASP A 175 0.66 6.83 13.44
N PHE A 176 1.48 6.35 12.50
CA PHE A 176 1.22 5.12 11.75
C PHE A 176 2.52 4.50 11.28
N ASP A 177 2.50 3.20 11.02
CA ASP A 177 3.68 2.50 10.51
C ASP A 177 3.79 2.69 9.00
N VAL A 178 5.03 2.88 8.55
CA VAL A 178 5.39 3.05 7.15
C VAL A 178 6.51 2.09 6.75
N VAL A 179 6.43 1.57 5.53
CA VAL A 179 7.54 0.88 4.86
C VAL A 179 8.44 1.92 4.19
N PHE A 180 9.73 1.93 4.54
CA PHE A 180 10.72 2.82 3.94
C PHE A 180 12.05 2.08 3.73
N SER A 181 13.01 2.71 3.08
CA SER A 181 14.40 2.21 3.05
C SER A 181 15.33 3.38 3.38
N ASP A 182 16.36 3.08 4.16
CA ASP A 182 17.42 4.03 4.52
C ASP A 182 18.56 4.07 3.49
N GLU A 183 18.43 3.35 2.38
CA GLU A 183 19.35 3.38 1.25
C GLU A 183 19.36 4.77 0.59
N GLU A 184 20.57 5.28 0.35
CA GLU A 184 20.76 6.53 -0.38
C GLU A 184 20.36 6.38 -1.85
N ALA A 185 19.89 7.47 -2.45
CA ALA A 185 19.49 7.47 -3.84
C ALA A 185 20.70 7.34 -4.78
N HIS A 186 20.69 6.35 -5.66
CA HIS A 186 21.75 6.11 -6.65
C HIS A 186 21.69 7.03 -7.87
N CYS A 187 20.55 7.69 -8.11
CA CYS A 187 20.38 8.56 -9.28
C CYS A 187 19.43 9.74 -9.01
N LYS A 188 19.51 10.76 -9.88
CA LYS A 188 18.66 11.96 -9.81
C LYS A 188 17.26 11.71 -10.35
N ASP A 189 17.14 10.95 -11.43
CA ASP A 189 15.84 10.64 -12.04
C ASP A 189 15.09 9.58 -11.23
N LEU A 190 13.81 9.35 -11.53
CA LEU A 190 13.00 8.32 -10.87
C LEU A 190 13.27 6.92 -11.45
N GLY A 191 14.54 6.55 -11.59
CA GLY A 191 14.94 5.20 -11.98
C GLY A 191 14.46 4.18 -10.94
N SER A 192 14.13 2.97 -11.36
CA SER A 192 13.60 1.95 -10.45
C SER A 192 13.99 0.55 -10.88
N PHE A 193 14.18 -0.30 -9.88
CA PHE A 193 14.43 -1.72 -10.05
C PHE A 193 13.26 -2.51 -9.42
N MET A 194 12.66 -3.43 -10.19
CA MET A 194 11.52 -4.23 -9.73
C MET A 194 11.84 -4.99 -8.44
N GLY A 195 13.08 -5.47 -8.26
CA GLY A 195 13.48 -6.16 -7.05
C GLY A 195 13.35 -5.31 -5.78
N VAL A 196 13.46 -3.98 -5.89
CA VAL A 196 13.21 -3.08 -4.75
C VAL A 196 11.73 -2.72 -4.64
N THR A 197 11.08 -2.25 -5.71
CA THR A 197 9.68 -1.81 -5.64
C THR A 197 8.74 -2.94 -5.23
N ALA A 198 8.99 -4.17 -5.71
CA ALA A 198 8.26 -5.35 -5.30
C ALA A 198 8.51 -5.69 -3.83
N SER A 199 9.77 -5.66 -3.37
CA SER A 199 10.10 -5.90 -1.96
C SER A 199 9.41 -4.91 -1.02
N PHE A 200 9.24 -3.64 -1.44
CA PHE A 200 8.40 -2.68 -0.71
C PHE A 200 6.94 -3.15 -0.60
N GLY A 201 6.34 -3.62 -1.71
CA GLY A 201 4.98 -4.16 -1.71
C GLY A 201 4.82 -5.41 -0.83
N LEU A 202 5.81 -6.30 -0.85
CA LEU A 202 5.85 -7.50 0.01
C LEU A 202 5.99 -7.12 1.50
N ALA A 203 6.86 -6.16 1.82
CA ALA A 203 7.00 -5.65 3.18
C ALA A 203 5.70 -4.98 3.68
N LEU A 204 5.01 -4.27 2.79
CA LEU A 204 3.72 -3.63 3.08
C LEU A 204 2.61 -4.67 3.35
N ALA A 205 2.53 -5.72 2.53
CA ALA A 205 1.61 -6.84 2.75
C ALA A 205 1.91 -7.59 4.06
N SER A 206 3.20 -7.81 4.37
CA SER A 206 3.62 -8.40 5.65
C SER A 206 3.22 -7.51 6.84
N LEU A 207 3.40 -6.20 6.74
CA LEU A 207 2.99 -5.25 7.76
C LEU A 207 1.46 -5.25 7.96
N ALA A 208 0.69 -5.26 6.87
CA ALA A 208 -0.77 -5.40 6.90
C ALA A 208 -1.21 -6.65 7.67
N LEU A 209 -0.69 -7.83 7.30
CA LEU A 209 -1.02 -9.08 7.97
C LEU A 209 -0.71 -9.00 9.47
N ARG A 210 0.52 -8.60 9.85
CA ARG A 210 0.91 -8.48 11.26
C ARG A 210 0.01 -7.52 12.04
N LYS A 211 -0.41 -6.39 11.45
CA LYS A 211 -1.31 -5.44 12.09
C LYS A 211 -2.71 -6.02 12.30
N VAL A 212 -3.26 -6.71 11.30
CA VAL A 212 -4.58 -7.35 11.41
C VAL A 212 -4.56 -8.45 12.46
N LEU A 213 -3.52 -9.28 12.49
CA LEU A 213 -3.37 -10.33 13.51
C LEU A 213 -3.32 -9.74 14.93
N ASN A 214 -2.60 -8.64 15.12
CA ASN A 214 -2.42 -8.01 16.43
C ASN A 214 -3.58 -7.10 16.88
N LYS A 215 -4.51 -6.71 16.00
CA LYS A 215 -5.68 -5.89 16.37
C LYS A 215 -6.57 -6.69 17.33
N LYS A 216 -6.70 -6.27 18.59
CA LYS A 216 -7.65 -6.87 19.53
C LYS A 216 -9.09 -6.59 19.05
N LYS A 217 -9.99 -7.57 19.23
CA LYS A 217 -11.43 -7.37 18.99
C LYS A 217 -11.98 -6.27 19.90
#